data_AF-A0A1H6SS85-F1
#
_entry.id   AF-A0A1H6SS85-F1
#
_cell.length_a   1.000
_cell.length_b   1.000
_cell.length_c   1.000
_cell.angle_alpha   90.00
_cell.angle_beta   90.00
_cell.angle_gamma   90.00
#
_symmetry.space_group_name_H-M   'P 1'
#
loop_
_entity.id
_entity.type
_entity.pdbx_description
1 polymer ?
#
loop_
_entity_poly.entity_id
_entity_poly.type
_entity_poly.pdbx_seq_one_letter_code
_entity_poly.pdbx_strand_id
1 'polypeptide(L)'
;YSNGVTLDFSRPGKPTDNPYVESFNGKFRDECLSVNWFLSLDDVRRKIEDFRWEYNHFRPHSTLNDLTPKEFVNLHHETPETLLSTV
;
A
#
# COMPACT_ATOMS: atom_id res chain seq x y z
N TYR A 1 0.26 7.45 -19.18
CA TYR A 1 0.62 7.53 -20.61
C TYR A 1 -0.55 7.60 -21.58
N SER A 2 -1.57 6.74 -21.49
CA SER A 2 -2.88 6.96 -22.16
C SER A 2 -3.92 7.62 -21.23
N ASN A 3 -3.75 7.46 -19.92
CA ASN A 3 -4.66 7.98 -18.88
C ASN A 3 -4.13 9.26 -18.20
N GLY A 4 -3.25 10.04 -18.85
CA GLY A 4 -2.67 11.26 -18.26
C GLY A 4 -1.69 11.06 -17.09
N VAL A 5 -1.39 9.82 -16.69
CA VAL A 5 -0.41 9.53 -15.62
C VAL A 5 1.03 9.70 -16.12
N THR A 6 1.82 10.49 -15.39
CA THR A 6 3.27 10.63 -15.52
C THR A 6 3.96 9.48 -14.78
N LEU A 7 4.92 8.79 -15.42
CA LEU A 7 5.78 7.89 -14.66
C LEU A 7 6.93 8.66 -14.04
N ASP A 8 7.21 8.28 -12.80
CA ASP A 8 8.39 8.70 -12.06
C ASP A 8 9.21 7.46 -11.71
N PHE A 9 10.52 7.55 -11.85
CA PHE A 9 11.44 6.46 -11.63
C PHE A 9 12.40 6.83 -10.51
N SER A 10 12.69 5.88 -9.62
CA SER A 10 13.71 6.04 -8.59
C SER A 10 15.05 6.42 -9.20
N ARG A 11 15.74 7.38 -8.60
CA ARG A 11 17.04 7.81 -9.11
C ARG A 11 18.13 6.78 -8.77
N PRO A 12 19.12 6.57 -9.65
CA PRO A 12 20.26 5.71 -9.34
C PRO A 12 20.95 6.14 -8.04
N GLY A 13 21.20 5.20 -7.13
CA GLY A 13 21.87 5.46 -5.86
C GLY A 13 21.02 6.16 -4.78
N LYS A 14 19.70 6.28 -4.98
CA LYS A 14 18.75 6.86 -4.00
C LYS A 14 17.78 5.80 -3.47
N PRO A 15 18.19 4.97 -2.48
CA PRO A 15 17.30 3.98 -1.87
C PRO A 15 16.09 4.60 -1.17
N THR A 16 16.17 5.88 -0.79
CA THR A 16 15.08 6.62 -0.14
C THR A 16 13.97 7.04 -1.09
N ASP A 17 14.07 6.79 -2.40
CA ASP A 17 13.02 7.16 -3.36
C ASP A 17 11.85 6.15 -3.35
N ASN A 18 12.02 4.94 -2.79
CA ASN A 18 10.99 3.90 -2.75
C ASN A 18 10.71 3.23 -1.38
N PRO A 19 10.94 3.87 -0.22
CA PRO A 19 10.96 3.20 1.09
C PRO A 19 9.61 2.58 1.47
N TYR A 20 8.50 3.22 1.08
CA TYR A 20 7.16 2.75 1.42
C TYR A 20 6.80 1.46 0.67
N VAL A 21 7.09 1.41 -0.64
CA VAL A 21 6.83 0.24 -1.48
C VAL A 21 7.76 -0.90 -1.08
N GLU A 22 9.01 -0.61 -0.74
CA GLU A 22 9.95 -1.61 -0.23
C GLU A 22 9.49 -2.23 1.09
N SER A 23 9.03 -1.40 2.03
CA SER A 23 8.46 -1.85 3.30
C SER A 23 7.24 -2.76 3.08
N PHE A 24 6.30 -2.34 2.22
CA PHE A 24 5.15 -3.15 1.85
C PHE A 24 5.55 -4.49 1.21
N ASN A 25 6.44 -4.47 0.21
CA ASN A 25 6.85 -5.68 -0.51
C ASN A 25 7.60 -6.66 0.40
N GLY A 26 8.40 -6.16 1.35
CA GLY A 26 9.03 -6.99 2.38
C GLY A 26 7.97 -7.73 3.20
N LYS A 27 6.97 -7.00 3.70
CA LYS A 27 5.87 -7.57 4.48
C LYS A 27 5.04 -8.57 3.68
N PHE A 28 4.68 -8.23 2.44
CA PHE A 28 3.94 -9.13 1.57
C PHE A 28 4.71 -10.43 1.30
N ARG A 29 6.01 -10.35 1.04
CA ARG A 29 6.83 -11.55 0.84
C ARG A 29 6.90 -12.41 2.11
N ASP A 30 7.22 -11.79 3.23
CA ASP A 30 7.56 -12.53 4.45
C ASP A 30 6.29 -13.07 5.15
N GLU A 31 5.16 -12.36 5.05
CA GLU A 31 3.93 -12.65 5.79
C GLU A 31 2.80 -13.23 4.93
N CYS A 32 2.86 -13.10 3.59
CA CYS A 32 1.90 -13.75 2.69
C CYS A 32 2.57 -14.84 1.87
N LEU A 33 3.57 -14.50 1.05
CA LEU A 33 4.09 -15.42 0.04
C LEU A 33 4.88 -16.58 0.67
N SER A 34 5.68 -16.30 1.69
CA SER A 34 6.59 -17.29 2.30
C SER A 34 5.88 -18.26 3.25
N VAL A 35 4.72 -17.88 3.79
CA VAL A 35 3.97 -18.68 4.77
C VAL A 35 2.87 -19.54 4.13
N ASN A 36 2.62 -19.38 2.82
CA ASN A 36 1.56 -20.07 2.11
C ASN A 36 2.12 -21.02 1.04
N TRP A 37 1.56 -22.23 0.97
CA TRP A 37 1.66 -23.08 -0.21
C TRP A 37 0.55 -22.72 -1.19
N PHE A 38 0.86 -22.70 -2.48
CA PHE A 38 -0.11 -22.37 -3.52
C PHE A 38 -0.46 -23.60 -4.33
N LEU A 39 -1.75 -23.95 -4.38
CA LEU A 39 -2.22 -25.16 -5.05
C LEU A 39 -2.81 -24.89 -6.44
N SER A 40 -3.21 -23.65 -6.71
CA SER A 40 -3.72 -23.19 -8.00
C SER A 40 -3.65 -21.66 -8.09
N LEU A 41 -3.85 -21.10 -9.29
CA LEU A 41 -3.95 -19.65 -9.46
C LEU A 41 -5.13 -19.04 -8.70
N ASP A 42 -6.24 -19.77 -8.55
CA ASP A 42 -7.40 -19.27 -7.79
C ASP A 42 -7.10 -19.25 -6.29
N ASP A 43 -6.36 -20.23 -5.78
CA ASP A 43 -5.88 -20.23 -4.40
C ASP A 43 -4.88 -19.09 -4.15
N VAL A 44 -3.98 -18.82 -5.10
CA VAL A 44 -3.08 -17.64 -5.07
C VAL A 44 -3.89 -16.35 -4.97
N ARG A 45 -4.86 -16.14 -5.87
CA ARG A 45 -5.69 -14.94 -5.88
C ARG A 45 -6.38 -14.75 -4.55
N ARG A 46 -7.05 -15.80 -4.05
CA ARG A 46 -7.75 -15.74 -2.76
C ARG A 46 -6.82 -15.35 -1.61
N LYS A 47 -5.67 -16.01 -1.47
CA LYS A 47 -4.71 -15.73 -0.38
C LYS A 47 -4.12 -14.32 -0.46
N ILE A 48 -3.82 -13.83 -1.65
CA ILE A 48 -3.33 -12.46 -1.85
C ILE A 48 -4.42 -11.43 -1.54
N GLU A 49 -5.66 -11.69 -1.94
CA GLU A 49 -6.82 -10.85 -1.62
C GLU A 49 -7.08 -10.80 -0.11
N ASP A 50 -7.03 -11.95 0.57
CA ASP A 50 -7.16 -12.05 2.02
C ASP A 50 -6.07 -11.21 2.72
N PHE A 51 -4.81 -11.36 2.31
CA PHE A 51 -3.70 -10.55 2.85
C PHE A 51 -3.87 -9.06 2.57
N ARG A 52 -4.23 -8.67 1.34
CA ARG A 52 -4.45 -7.26 0.99
C ARG A 52 -5.56 -6.65 1.83
N TRP A 53 -6.63 -7.40 2.05
CA TRP A 53 -7.75 -6.94 2.85
C TRP A 53 -7.34 -6.76 4.31
N GLU A 54 -6.65 -7.74 4.91
CA GLU A 54 -6.13 -7.64 6.28
C GLU A 54 -5.17 -6.46 6.45
N TYR A 55 -4.18 -6.33 5.56
CA TYR A 55 -3.20 -5.25 5.58
C TYR A 55 -3.88 -3.88 5.55
N ASN A 56 -4.90 -3.71 4.70
CA ASN A 56 -5.56 -2.42 4.55
C ASN A 56 -6.57 -2.10 5.66
N HIS A 57 -7.21 -3.10 6.29
CA HIS A 57 -8.32 -2.87 7.22
C HIS A 57 -7.98 -3.10 8.69
N PHE A 58 -6.89 -3.81 9.00
CA PHE A 58 -6.58 -4.20 10.38
C PHE A 58 -5.16 -3.89 10.83
N ARG A 59 -4.25 -3.51 9.92
CA ARG A 59 -2.88 -3.20 10.29
C ARG A 59 -2.69 -1.71 10.54
N PRO A 60 -2.50 -1.26 11.79
CA PRO A 60 -2.12 0.11 12.07
C PRO A 60 -0.68 0.38 11.62
N HIS A 61 -0.43 1.58 11.11
CA HIS A 61 0.91 2.04 10.73
C HIS A 61 1.30 3.28 11.51
N SER A 62 2.47 3.26 12.15
CA SER A 62 2.98 4.40 12.92
C SER A 62 3.20 5.66 12.06
N THR A 63 3.51 5.50 10.77
CA THR A 63 3.60 6.62 9.81
C THR A 63 2.25 7.23 9.46
N LEU A 64 1.14 6.56 9.80
CA LEU A 64 -0.23 6.99 9.59
C LEU A 64 -0.93 7.32 10.93
N ASN A 65 -0.17 7.72 11.97
CA ASN A 65 -0.70 7.96 13.32
C ASN A 65 -1.44 6.75 13.91
N ASP A 66 -0.89 5.55 13.69
CA ASP A 66 -1.45 4.27 14.13
C ASP A 66 -2.85 3.96 13.52
N LEU A 67 -3.20 4.62 12.41
CA LEU A 67 -4.36 4.26 11.61
C LEU A 67 -4.02 3.14 10.64
N THR A 68 -5.05 2.36 10.30
CA THR A 68 -4.99 1.44 9.16
C THR A 68 -4.99 2.22 7.84
N PRO A 69 -4.48 1.66 6.74
CA PRO A 69 -4.52 2.32 5.44
C PRO A 69 -5.93 2.73 5.03
N LYS A 70 -6.94 1.90 5.35
CA LYS A 70 -8.34 2.20 5.06
C LYS A 70 -8.87 3.37 5.89
N GLU A 71 -8.56 3.43 7.17
CA GLU A 71 -8.96 4.54 8.04
C GLU A 71 -8.29 5.84 7.62
N PHE A 72 -6.98 5.81 7.32
CA PHE A 72 -6.25 6.95 6.80
C PHE A 72 -6.89 7.50 5.53
N VAL A 73 -7.20 6.63 4.57
CA VAL A 73 -7.89 7.01 3.33
C VAL A 73 -9.28 7.58 3.62
N ASN A 74 -10.07 6.99 4.51
CA ASN A 74 -11.39 7.51 4.87
C ASN A 74 -11.32 8.89 5.55
N LEU A 75 -10.30 9.13 6.37
CA LEU A 75 -10.08 10.42 7.04
C LEU A 75 -9.65 11.51 6.05
N HIS A 76 -8.81 11.15 5.07
CA HIS A 76 -8.26 12.06 4.07
C HIS A 76 -8.99 12.00 2.73
N HIS A 77 -10.17 11.38 2.68
CA HIS A 77 -11.11 11.51 1.58
C HIS A 77 -11.76 12.89 1.66
N GLU A 78 -10.97 13.90 1.33
CA GLU A 78 -11.39 15.27 1.15
C GLU A 78 -11.77 15.49 -0.32
N THR A 79 -13.02 15.90 -0.55
CA THR A 79 -13.46 16.56 -1.78
C THR A 79 -12.57 17.77 -2.07
N PRO A 80 -12.53 18.30 -3.31
CA PRO A 80 -11.55 19.30 -3.74
C PRO A 80 -11.43 20.61 -2.91
N GLU A 81 -12.31 20.85 -1.93
CA GLU A 81 -12.39 22.11 -1.17
C GLU A 81 -11.40 22.22 0.00
N THR A 82 -10.84 21.12 0.48
CA THR A 82 -10.09 21.13 1.74
C THR A 82 -8.60 21.46 1.58
N LEU A 83 -8.10 21.53 0.34
CA LEU A 83 -6.72 21.94 0.02
C LEU A 83 -6.46 23.46 0.17
N LEU A 84 -7.47 24.27 0.49
CA LEU A 84 -7.33 25.73 0.67
C LEU A 84 -7.19 26.19 2.13
N SER A 85 -7.31 25.29 3.12
CA SER A 85 -7.35 25.67 4.53
C SER A 85 -5.99 25.66 5.25
N THR A 86 -4.91 25.24 4.59
CA THR A 86 -3.57 25.18 5.23
C THR A 86 -2.60 26.06 4.46
N VAL A 87 -2.78 27.38 4.59
CA VAL A 87 -1.78 28.40 4.30
C VAL A 87 -1.37 29.06 5.61
#